data_AF-A0A965ZC92-F1
#
_entry.id   AF-A0A965ZC92-F1
#
_cell.length_a   1.000
_cell.length_b   1.000
_cell.length_c   1.000
_cell.angle_alpha   90.00
_cell.angle_beta   90.00
_cell.angle_gamma   90.00
#
_symmetry.space_group_name_H-M   'P 1'
#
loop_
_entity.id
_entity.type
_entity.pdbx_description
1 polymer ?
#
loop_
_entity_poly.entity_id
_entity_poly.type
_entity_poly.pdbx_seq_one_letter_code
_entity_poly.pdbx_strand_id
1 'polypeptide(L)'
;MPLKYLRLSDERFMLVMPNKAHEPAYRRRCTALIKTRYGDKVSLDQSLPALLDCFNFYAEELEIAIREITDVNFYVFVYLLHEDSAEISYLTQNTAEFPVDRNYFNLYRRILKLILQESCMIATVSGPAPDDAWTDIHIPVLEKMIYLGDFLFMTADAISEQKITEGSIELALENGLLTFRNTTAWEGFIYAIMAGFGEDGRESLIEEGLESIFNQKFKEEVGLDLADVRGYMGALNEKLHNMTPPRFVTLKELLTFLSEKGAKETIEPFIKGLLLNKNNVASIRNAVEKPYLGKRIIHRPLLTLTIDQEDCVLVYPYSFEEAMNTLFQNNLTMGKYPDNWNQLAFMAQLVKDFKAKHKDILEDPVEAALKTKGILYDRNIKVLFKKDHQHVSINLKPGEIDFIFILKDTIYIADCKNLTKRYEMHGWYQDISKFTNDGYNAKMEEKLNFLNENLSLFEEHLRIQFKTPNLDISKYKLEGIFIINTPTIYMLNGQYKIYTYHRFKQLLDGTDFFDRYIMWPRVNPVAKITWPFFDNLKKEILNSNTQ
;
A
#
# COMPACT_ATOMS: atom_id res chain seq x y z
N MET A 1 -2.65 34.00 2.91
CA MET A 1 -2.09 33.28 1.75
C MET A 1 -2.12 31.79 2.06
N PRO A 2 -2.39 30.95 1.05
CA PRO A 2 -2.50 29.51 1.22
C PRO A 2 -1.15 28.78 1.28
N LEU A 3 -0.09 29.37 0.74
CA LEU A 3 1.28 28.97 1.07
C LEU A 3 1.56 29.29 2.53
N LYS A 4 1.88 28.26 3.32
CA LYS A 4 2.33 28.35 4.70
C LYS A 4 3.75 27.87 4.82
N TYR A 5 4.41 28.38 5.85
CA TYR A 5 5.72 27.94 6.24
C TYR A 5 5.64 27.24 7.58
N LEU A 6 6.09 25.99 7.61
CA LEU A 6 6.22 25.20 8.82
C LEU A 6 7.65 25.34 9.32
N ARG A 7 7.82 25.39 10.64
CA ARG A 7 9.13 25.28 11.28
C ARG A 7 9.20 23.97 12.02
N LEU A 8 10.20 23.17 11.70
CA LEU A 8 10.59 22.00 12.49
C LEU A 8 12.06 22.18 12.84
N SER A 9 12.37 22.22 14.13
CA SER A 9 13.69 22.62 14.61
C SER A 9 14.11 23.99 14.03
N ASP A 10 15.28 24.09 13.41
CA ASP A 10 15.82 25.32 12.81
C ASP A 10 15.49 25.47 11.30
N GLU A 11 14.77 24.51 10.72
CA GLU A 11 14.47 24.46 9.28
C GLU A 11 13.06 24.98 8.96
N ARG A 12 12.91 25.52 7.75
CA ARG A 12 11.67 26.13 7.25
C ARG A 12 11.18 25.39 6.02
N PHE A 13 10.00 24.82 6.11
CA PHE A 13 9.37 24.02 5.06
C PHE A 13 8.17 24.75 4.47
N MET A 14 7.90 24.54 3.19
CA MET A 14 6.75 25.08 2.49
C MET A 14 5.63 24.04 2.38
N LEU A 15 4.40 24.49 2.60
CA LEU A 15 3.20 23.69 2.40
C LEU A 15 2.08 24.56 1.85
N VAL A 16 1.39 24.11 0.81
CA VAL A 16 0.17 24.78 0.34
C VAL A 16 -1.01 24.16 1.06
N MET A 17 -1.77 24.95 1.81
CA MET A 17 -2.93 24.52 2.57
C MET A 17 -4.18 24.37 1.67
N PRO A 18 -5.16 23.54 2.05
CA PRO A 18 -6.34 23.36 1.24
C PRO A 18 -7.21 24.62 1.29
N ASN A 19 -7.83 24.94 0.16
CA ASN A 19 -8.72 26.07 0.01
C ASN A 19 -10.04 25.63 -0.64
N LYS A 20 -11.13 25.85 0.09
CA LYS A 20 -12.47 25.46 -0.33
C LYS A 20 -13.07 26.36 -1.40
N ALA A 21 -12.37 27.40 -1.86
CA ALA A 21 -12.87 28.30 -2.91
C ALA A 21 -13.21 27.58 -4.22
N HIS A 22 -12.50 26.49 -4.54
CA HIS A 22 -12.74 25.70 -5.76
C HIS A 22 -13.90 24.71 -5.62
N GLU A 23 -14.27 24.33 -4.39
CA GLU A 23 -15.22 23.28 -4.09
C GLU A 23 -16.60 23.48 -4.75
N PRO A 24 -17.26 24.66 -4.65
CA PRO A 24 -18.59 24.84 -5.19
C PRO A 24 -18.66 24.70 -6.71
N ALA A 25 -17.61 25.07 -7.45
CA ALA A 25 -17.62 25.02 -8.91
C ALA A 25 -17.58 23.57 -9.41
N TYR A 26 -16.63 22.79 -8.91
CA TYR A 26 -16.43 21.40 -9.33
C TYR A 26 -17.50 20.46 -8.81
N ARG A 27 -17.93 20.61 -7.54
CA ARG A 27 -19.04 19.80 -7.01
C ARG A 27 -20.32 20.05 -7.79
N ARG A 28 -20.63 21.28 -8.21
CA ARG A 28 -21.81 21.57 -9.04
C ARG A 28 -21.75 20.88 -10.40
N ARG A 29 -20.59 20.92 -11.07
CA ARG A 29 -20.39 20.25 -12.37
C ARG A 29 -20.51 18.72 -12.25
N CYS A 30 -19.86 18.13 -11.24
CA CYS A 30 -19.98 16.70 -10.96
C CYS A 30 -21.43 16.32 -10.60
N THR A 31 -22.11 17.14 -9.79
CA THR A 31 -23.52 16.92 -9.44
C THR A 31 -24.42 16.97 -10.67
N ALA A 32 -24.22 17.93 -11.57
CA ALA A 32 -24.96 18.01 -12.82
C ALA A 32 -24.74 16.75 -13.68
N LEU A 33 -23.49 16.28 -13.81
CA LEU A 33 -23.16 15.03 -14.51
C LEU A 33 -23.95 13.84 -13.94
N ILE A 34 -23.94 13.67 -12.61
CA ILE A 34 -24.64 12.57 -11.95
C ILE A 34 -26.16 12.71 -12.11
N LYS A 35 -26.72 13.91 -11.95
CA LYS A 35 -28.15 14.15 -12.17
C LYS A 35 -28.59 13.83 -13.58
N THR A 36 -27.80 14.20 -14.58
CA THR A 36 -28.11 13.92 -15.98
C THR A 36 -28.16 12.41 -16.26
N ARG A 37 -27.34 11.60 -15.59
CA ARG A 37 -27.26 10.15 -15.84
C ARG A 37 -28.18 9.31 -14.96
N TYR A 38 -28.35 9.69 -13.70
CA TYR A 38 -29.01 8.87 -12.68
C TYR A 38 -30.25 9.55 -12.07
N GLY A 39 -30.54 10.80 -12.43
CA GLY A 39 -31.64 11.60 -11.86
C GLY A 39 -31.28 12.24 -10.52
N ASP A 40 -32.27 12.81 -9.83
CA ASP A 40 -32.08 13.50 -8.55
C ASP A 40 -31.81 12.56 -7.37
N LYS A 41 -32.01 11.25 -7.54
CA LYS A 41 -31.77 10.23 -6.53
C LYS A 41 -31.08 9.03 -7.15
N VAL A 42 -29.83 8.79 -6.75
CA VAL A 42 -29.07 7.59 -7.14
C VAL A 42 -29.53 6.44 -6.24
N SER A 43 -29.97 5.34 -6.84
CA SER A 43 -30.31 4.13 -6.07
C SER A 43 -29.06 3.39 -5.60
N LEU A 44 -29.18 2.55 -4.58
CA LEU A 44 -28.02 1.85 -4.01
C LEU A 44 -27.32 0.93 -5.02
N ASP A 45 -28.08 0.26 -5.88
CA ASP A 45 -27.57 -0.58 -6.98
C ASP A 45 -26.82 0.23 -8.05
N GLN A 46 -27.12 1.53 -8.18
CA GLN A 46 -26.44 2.46 -9.08
C GLN A 46 -25.26 3.18 -8.44
N SER A 47 -25.00 2.96 -7.14
CA SER A 47 -24.00 3.74 -6.41
C SER A 47 -22.58 3.49 -6.92
N LEU A 48 -22.21 2.25 -7.24
CA LEU A 48 -20.88 1.93 -7.77
C LEU A 48 -20.64 2.57 -9.17
N PRO A 49 -21.52 2.41 -10.17
CA PRO A 49 -21.42 3.15 -11.44
C PRO A 49 -21.33 4.67 -11.27
N ALA A 50 -22.16 5.26 -10.40
CA ALA A 50 -22.14 6.70 -10.16
C ALA A 50 -20.84 7.18 -9.51
N LEU A 51 -20.26 6.40 -8.58
CA LEU A 51 -18.94 6.69 -8.01
C LEU A 51 -17.83 6.62 -9.06
N LEU A 52 -17.88 5.64 -9.98
CA LEU A 52 -16.93 5.54 -11.10
C LEU A 52 -17.02 6.75 -12.04
N ASP A 53 -18.23 7.27 -12.29
CA ASP A 53 -18.40 8.49 -13.06
C ASP A 53 -17.82 9.73 -12.35
N CYS A 54 -18.00 9.83 -11.03
CA CYS A 54 -17.37 10.88 -10.23
C CYS A 54 -15.84 10.79 -10.28
N PHE A 55 -15.29 9.58 -10.10
CA PHE A 55 -13.86 9.33 -10.18
C PHE A 55 -13.28 9.77 -11.53
N ASN A 56 -13.95 9.37 -12.63
CA ASN A 56 -13.52 9.73 -13.98
C ASN A 56 -13.57 11.24 -14.21
N PHE A 57 -14.60 11.92 -13.72
CA PHE A 57 -14.72 13.38 -13.78
C PHE A 57 -13.53 14.06 -13.08
N TYR A 58 -13.24 13.73 -11.82
CA TYR A 58 -12.16 14.37 -11.09
C TYR A 58 -10.77 14.02 -11.65
N ALA A 59 -10.58 12.80 -12.16
CA ALA A 59 -9.34 12.42 -12.82
C ALA A 59 -9.10 13.23 -14.10
N GLU A 60 -10.12 13.42 -14.92
CA GLU A 60 -10.04 14.21 -16.15
C GLU A 60 -9.80 15.69 -15.89
N GLU A 61 -10.51 16.29 -14.92
CA GLU A 61 -10.31 17.69 -14.56
C GLU A 61 -8.91 17.94 -14.00
N LEU A 62 -8.35 17.00 -13.24
CA LEU A 62 -6.98 17.10 -12.75
C LEU A 62 -5.96 16.97 -13.89
N GLU A 63 -6.16 16.01 -14.80
CA GLU A 63 -5.33 15.81 -15.99
C GLU A 63 -5.30 17.07 -16.86
N ILE A 64 -6.46 17.67 -17.13
CA ILE A 64 -6.58 18.93 -17.87
C ILE A 64 -5.84 20.05 -17.16
N ALA A 65 -6.10 20.24 -15.86
CA ALA A 65 -5.49 21.31 -15.08
C ALA A 65 -3.95 21.24 -15.11
N ILE A 66 -3.37 20.03 -15.06
CA ILE A 66 -1.92 19.84 -15.12
C ILE A 66 -1.41 20.13 -16.53
N ARG A 67 -2.04 19.56 -17.56
CA ARG A 67 -1.59 19.70 -18.96
C ARG A 67 -1.69 21.11 -19.54
N GLU A 68 -2.49 21.99 -18.94
CA GLU A 68 -2.54 23.41 -19.30
C GLU A 68 -1.26 24.18 -18.91
N ILE A 69 -0.43 23.65 -18.00
CA ILE A 69 0.76 24.34 -17.50
C ILE A 69 2.00 23.87 -18.28
N THR A 70 2.61 24.79 -19.03
CA THR A 70 3.85 24.55 -19.77
C THR A 70 5.08 25.19 -19.13
N ASP A 71 4.91 26.02 -18.10
CA ASP A 71 6.03 26.64 -17.38
C ASP A 71 6.78 25.60 -16.52
N VAL A 72 8.07 25.40 -16.81
CA VAL A 72 8.92 24.47 -16.05
C VAL A 72 9.04 24.85 -14.57
N ASN A 73 9.03 26.15 -14.24
CA ASN A 73 9.19 26.61 -12.87
C ASN A 73 8.05 26.14 -11.97
N PHE A 74 6.86 25.92 -12.53
CA PHE A 74 5.73 25.37 -11.79
C PHE A 74 6.04 23.95 -11.30
N TYR A 75 6.55 23.09 -12.17
CA TYR A 75 6.88 21.72 -11.82
C TYR A 75 8.08 21.62 -10.90
N VAL A 76 9.08 22.50 -11.08
CA VAL A 76 10.20 22.62 -10.14
C VAL A 76 9.69 23.01 -8.76
N PHE A 77 8.79 24.00 -8.67
CA PHE A 77 8.17 24.40 -7.40
C PHE A 77 7.37 23.27 -6.75
N VAL A 78 6.56 22.54 -7.52
CA VAL A 78 5.82 21.36 -7.02
C VAL A 78 6.79 20.27 -6.54
N TYR A 79 7.93 20.09 -7.22
CA TYR A 79 8.96 19.14 -6.80
C TYR A 79 9.59 19.55 -5.48
N LEU A 80 9.92 20.83 -5.29
CA LEU A 80 10.45 21.36 -4.03
C LEU A 80 9.45 21.18 -2.87
N LEU A 81 8.16 21.43 -3.10
CA LEU A 81 7.12 21.12 -2.11
C LEU A 81 7.06 19.62 -1.78
N HIS A 82 7.31 18.76 -2.76
CA HIS A 82 7.39 17.33 -2.54
C HIS A 82 8.63 16.97 -1.70
N GLU A 83 9.79 17.55 -1.98
CA GLU A 83 11.01 17.38 -1.17
C GLU A 83 10.79 17.80 0.27
N ASP A 84 10.28 19.01 0.51
CA ASP A 84 9.96 19.50 1.86
C ASP A 84 9.03 18.52 2.59
N SER A 85 8.03 17.99 1.89
CA SER A 85 7.10 17.01 2.46
C SER A 85 7.74 15.64 2.75
N ALA A 86 8.74 15.23 1.95
CA ALA A 86 9.46 13.98 2.16
C ALA A 86 10.43 14.13 3.34
N GLU A 87 11.11 15.26 3.46
CA GLU A 87 11.98 15.63 4.58
C GLU A 87 11.20 15.72 5.90
N ILE A 88 10.08 16.46 5.93
CA ILE A 88 9.18 16.48 7.10
C ILE A 88 8.80 15.06 7.50
N SER A 89 8.42 14.22 6.53
CA SER A 89 8.05 12.83 6.81
C SER A 89 9.19 12.00 7.38
N TYR A 90 10.44 12.28 6.98
CA TYR A 90 11.63 11.62 7.49
C TYR A 90 11.96 12.06 8.92
N LEU A 91 11.93 13.37 9.18
CA LEU A 91 12.24 13.96 10.50
C LEU A 91 11.20 13.60 11.57
N THR A 92 9.97 13.27 11.18
CA THR A 92 8.85 13.04 12.12
C THR A 92 8.42 11.57 12.23
N GLN A 93 9.19 10.61 11.68
CA GLN A 93 8.83 9.18 11.70
C GLN A 93 8.60 8.63 13.11
N ASN A 94 9.28 9.20 14.11
CA ASN A 94 9.24 8.75 15.51
C ASN A 94 8.61 9.79 16.46
N THR A 95 7.97 10.83 15.94
CA THR A 95 7.35 11.88 16.77
C THR A 95 5.83 11.77 16.75
N ALA A 96 5.21 11.90 17.93
CA ALA A 96 3.76 12.03 18.02
C ALA A 96 3.29 13.38 17.45
N GLU A 97 4.07 14.43 17.71
CA GLU A 97 3.82 15.78 17.20
C GLU A 97 4.05 15.85 15.69
N PHE A 98 3.04 16.33 14.99
CA PHE A 98 3.06 16.58 13.56
C PHE A 98 2.53 17.99 13.32
N PRO A 99 3.18 18.82 12.48
CA PRO A 99 2.87 20.24 12.40
C PRO A 99 1.54 20.57 11.70
N VAL A 100 0.88 19.57 11.12
CA VAL A 100 -0.39 19.69 10.38
C VAL A 100 -1.26 18.43 10.58
N ASP A 101 -2.49 18.44 10.07
CA ASP A 101 -3.30 17.22 10.04
C ASP A 101 -2.62 16.12 9.20
N ARG A 102 -2.41 14.94 9.80
CA ARG A 102 -1.67 13.84 9.14
C ARG A 102 -2.40 13.27 7.93
N ASN A 103 -3.73 13.21 7.97
CA ASN A 103 -4.51 12.67 6.86
C ASN A 103 -4.39 13.60 5.65
N TYR A 104 -4.58 14.89 5.87
CA TYR A 104 -4.35 15.92 4.87
C TYR A 104 -2.93 15.86 4.32
N PHE A 105 -1.90 15.82 5.17
CA PHE A 105 -0.51 15.80 4.74
C PHE A 105 -0.17 14.58 3.87
N ASN A 106 -0.61 13.40 4.28
CA ASN A 106 -0.41 12.17 3.52
C ASN A 106 -1.08 12.26 2.14
N LEU A 107 -2.29 12.82 2.08
CA LEU A 107 -3.02 13.01 0.85
C LEU A 107 -2.37 14.05 -0.06
N TYR A 108 -2.00 15.21 0.50
CA TYR A 108 -1.25 16.27 -0.18
C TYR A 108 -0.02 15.71 -0.90
N ARG A 109 0.80 14.91 -0.21
CA ARG A 109 1.98 14.25 -0.79
C ARG A 109 1.64 13.36 -1.98
N ARG A 110 0.56 12.57 -1.88
CA ARG A 110 0.10 11.71 -2.98
C ARG A 110 -0.31 12.53 -4.20
N ILE A 111 -0.93 13.69 -3.99
CA ILE A 111 -1.36 14.59 -5.05
C ILE A 111 -0.16 15.26 -5.72
N LEU A 112 0.80 15.79 -4.95
CA LEU A 112 2.04 16.35 -5.53
C LEU A 112 2.73 15.34 -6.45
N LYS A 113 2.83 14.08 -5.99
CA LYS A 113 3.35 12.97 -6.80
C LYS A 113 2.56 12.76 -8.09
N LEU A 114 1.23 12.88 -8.10
CA LEU A 114 0.43 12.76 -9.32
C LEU A 114 0.71 13.90 -10.31
N ILE A 115 0.81 15.14 -9.81
CA ILE A 115 1.13 16.32 -10.63
C ILE A 115 2.50 16.14 -11.30
N LEU A 116 3.51 15.76 -10.51
CA LEU A 116 4.86 15.51 -10.97
C LEU A 116 4.94 14.35 -11.97
N GLN A 117 4.21 13.26 -11.75
CA GLN A 117 4.14 12.16 -12.70
C GLN A 117 3.54 12.61 -14.04
N GLU A 118 2.40 13.32 -14.01
CA GLU A 118 1.74 13.77 -15.24
C GLU A 118 2.59 14.79 -16.00
N SER A 119 3.44 15.56 -15.29
CA SER A 119 4.38 16.50 -15.93
C SER A 119 5.37 15.84 -16.88
N CYS A 120 5.68 14.55 -16.72
CA CYS A 120 6.51 13.81 -17.67
C CYS A 120 5.89 13.72 -19.08
N MET A 121 4.57 13.96 -19.22
CA MET A 121 3.86 13.93 -20.49
C MET A 121 3.86 15.29 -21.23
N ILE A 122 4.44 16.33 -20.62
CA ILE A 122 4.30 17.72 -21.07
C ILE A 122 5.65 18.22 -21.58
N ALA A 123 5.62 18.86 -22.76
CA ALA A 123 6.75 19.65 -23.22
C ALA A 123 6.70 21.02 -22.54
N THR A 124 7.64 21.25 -21.64
CA THR A 124 7.75 22.48 -20.85
C THR A 124 8.71 23.48 -21.50
N VAL A 125 8.53 24.74 -21.15
CA VAL A 125 9.36 25.86 -21.61
C VAL A 125 10.04 26.52 -20.42
N SER A 126 11.29 26.91 -20.59
CA SER A 126 12.00 27.69 -19.56
C SER A 126 11.45 29.11 -19.50
N GLY A 127 11.29 29.62 -18.28
CA GLY A 127 10.85 30.98 -17.99
C GLY A 127 11.85 31.76 -17.12
N PRO A 128 11.59 33.06 -16.89
CA PRO A 128 12.34 33.83 -15.89
C PRO A 128 12.17 33.20 -14.49
N ALA A 129 13.07 33.54 -13.57
CA ALA A 129 12.94 33.10 -12.18
C ALA A 129 11.60 33.56 -11.59
N PRO A 130 10.91 32.71 -10.79
CA PRO A 130 9.65 33.09 -10.14
C PRO A 130 9.77 34.36 -9.30
N ASP A 131 8.82 35.27 -9.47
CA ASP A 131 8.61 36.45 -8.64
C ASP A 131 7.26 36.41 -7.89
N ASP A 132 6.90 37.49 -7.21
CA ASP A 132 5.63 37.59 -6.49
C ASP A 132 4.42 37.46 -7.44
N ALA A 133 4.50 38.03 -8.64
CA ALA A 133 3.43 37.95 -9.64
C ALA A 133 3.26 36.52 -10.17
N TRP A 134 4.36 35.82 -10.39
CA TRP A 134 4.36 34.39 -10.71
C TRP A 134 3.64 33.58 -9.63
N THR A 135 3.97 33.86 -8.36
CA THR A 135 3.41 33.20 -7.18
C THR A 135 1.90 33.43 -7.07
N ASP A 136 1.45 34.68 -7.25
CA ASP A 136 0.02 35.04 -7.20
C ASP A 136 -0.82 34.32 -8.26
N ILE A 137 -0.21 33.97 -9.40
CA ILE A 137 -0.87 33.21 -10.47
C ILE A 137 -0.86 31.70 -10.19
N HIS A 138 0.28 31.15 -9.80
CA HIS A 138 0.50 29.69 -9.81
C HIS A 138 0.09 29.01 -8.51
N ILE A 139 0.12 29.70 -7.37
CA ILE A 139 -0.34 29.13 -6.09
C ILE A 139 -1.84 28.74 -6.16
N PRO A 140 -2.77 29.61 -6.64
CA PRO A 140 -4.18 29.23 -6.80
C PRO A 140 -4.41 28.08 -7.76
N VAL A 141 -3.56 27.94 -8.79
CA VAL A 141 -3.61 26.79 -9.71
C VAL A 141 -3.27 25.49 -8.98
N LEU A 142 -2.22 25.49 -8.15
CA LEU A 142 -1.86 24.34 -7.34
C LEU A 142 -2.94 24.01 -6.29
N GLU A 143 -3.57 25.01 -5.66
CA GLU A 143 -4.71 24.80 -4.75
C GLU A 143 -5.87 24.07 -5.44
N LYS A 144 -6.21 24.49 -6.67
CA LYS A 144 -7.20 23.81 -7.52
C LYS A 144 -6.83 22.34 -7.76
N MET A 145 -5.56 22.06 -8.09
CA MET A 145 -5.10 20.68 -8.32
C MET A 145 -5.17 19.83 -7.04
N ILE A 146 -4.81 20.40 -5.88
CA ILE A 146 -4.93 19.74 -4.58
C ILE A 146 -6.39 19.40 -4.27
N TYR A 147 -7.31 20.34 -4.52
CA TYR A 147 -8.73 20.10 -4.36
C TYR A 147 -9.24 18.96 -5.28
N LEU A 148 -8.87 18.97 -6.56
CA LEU A 148 -9.29 17.93 -7.51
C LEU A 148 -8.72 16.55 -7.12
N GLY A 149 -7.46 16.51 -6.70
CA GLY A 149 -6.81 15.29 -6.23
C GLY A 149 -7.43 14.73 -4.95
N ASP A 150 -7.85 15.58 -4.02
CA ASP A 150 -8.54 15.19 -2.79
C ASP A 150 -9.84 14.43 -3.12
N PHE A 151 -10.72 15.03 -3.92
CA PHE A 151 -11.97 14.38 -4.36
C PHE A 151 -11.73 13.12 -5.21
N LEU A 152 -10.66 13.09 -6.00
CA LEU A 152 -10.27 11.90 -6.74
C LEU A 152 -9.90 10.73 -5.82
N PHE A 153 -9.14 10.98 -4.75
CA PHE A 153 -8.82 9.92 -3.77
C PHE A 153 -10.03 9.53 -2.91
N MET A 154 -10.86 10.51 -2.50
CA MET A 154 -12.11 10.22 -1.78
C MET A 154 -13.04 9.30 -2.60
N THR A 155 -13.20 9.56 -3.89
CA THR A 155 -14.00 8.70 -4.78
C THR A 155 -13.37 7.31 -4.94
N ALA A 156 -12.04 7.21 -5.07
CA ALA A 156 -11.35 5.93 -5.16
C ALA A 156 -11.52 5.05 -3.91
N ASP A 157 -11.47 5.66 -2.73
CA ASP A 157 -11.70 4.97 -1.46
C ASP A 157 -13.17 4.54 -1.32
N ALA A 158 -14.13 5.42 -1.67
CA ALA A 158 -15.55 5.09 -1.68
C ALA A 158 -15.89 3.94 -2.66
N ILE A 159 -15.29 3.91 -3.85
CA ILE A 159 -15.41 2.80 -4.81
C ILE A 159 -14.92 1.50 -4.18
N SER A 160 -13.75 1.55 -3.54
CA SER A 160 -13.11 0.37 -2.95
C SER A 160 -13.94 -0.16 -1.79
N GLU A 161 -14.41 0.73 -0.92
CA GLU A 161 -15.32 0.37 0.17
C GLU A 161 -16.62 -0.24 -0.38
N GLN A 162 -17.28 0.41 -1.34
CA GLN A 162 -18.51 -0.10 -1.95
C GLN A 162 -18.33 -1.49 -2.59
N LYS A 163 -17.17 -1.77 -3.18
CA LYS A 163 -16.84 -3.11 -3.73
C LYS A 163 -16.61 -4.17 -2.64
N ILE A 164 -16.15 -3.77 -1.45
CA ILE A 164 -15.90 -4.67 -0.32
C ILE A 164 -17.20 -4.94 0.44
N THR A 165 -17.98 -3.91 0.69
CA THR A 165 -19.17 -3.95 1.56
C THR A 165 -20.45 -4.22 0.80
N GLU A 166 -20.49 -3.98 -0.51
CA GLU A 166 -21.66 -4.12 -1.38
C GLU A 166 -22.91 -3.40 -0.85
N GLY A 167 -22.81 -2.08 -0.64
CA GLY A 167 -23.94 -1.25 -0.22
C GLY A 167 -23.67 -0.33 0.97
N SER A 168 -22.41 -0.11 1.35
CA SER A 168 -22.11 0.81 2.45
C SER A 168 -22.19 2.27 2.05
N ILE A 169 -22.03 2.63 0.76
CA ILE A 169 -21.97 4.02 0.31
C ILE A 169 -23.27 4.41 -0.40
N GLU A 170 -23.86 5.52 0.03
CA GLU A 170 -24.91 6.21 -0.71
C GLU A 170 -24.45 7.57 -1.23
N LEU A 171 -25.02 7.96 -2.38
CA LEU A 171 -24.81 9.24 -3.02
C LEU A 171 -26.02 10.14 -2.72
N ALA A 172 -25.82 11.11 -1.85
CA ALA A 172 -26.85 12.03 -1.41
C ALA A 172 -26.66 13.43 -2.02
N LEU A 173 -27.72 14.22 -2.04
CA LEU A 173 -27.66 15.64 -2.38
C LEU A 173 -27.86 16.46 -1.10
N GLU A 174 -26.79 17.09 -0.63
CA GLU A 174 -26.82 18.00 0.52
C GLU A 174 -26.66 19.44 0.01
N ASN A 175 -27.64 20.29 0.31
CA ASN A 175 -27.73 21.65 -0.22
C ASN A 175 -27.63 21.70 -1.77
N GLY A 176 -28.18 20.68 -2.44
CA GLY A 176 -28.15 20.56 -3.90
C GLY A 176 -26.80 20.11 -4.49
N LEU A 177 -25.84 19.71 -3.66
CA LEU A 177 -24.52 19.21 -4.08
C LEU A 177 -24.35 17.74 -3.69
N LEU A 178 -23.71 16.98 -4.57
CA LEU A 178 -23.39 15.58 -4.35
C LEU A 178 -22.47 15.39 -3.15
N THR A 179 -22.83 14.48 -2.25
CA THR A 179 -22.03 13.98 -1.13
C THR A 179 -21.97 12.46 -1.17
N PHE A 180 -20.87 11.90 -0.68
CA PHE A 180 -20.72 10.47 -0.42
C PHE A 180 -20.81 10.28 1.08
N ARG A 181 -21.67 9.36 1.53
CA ARG A 181 -21.75 9.02 2.95
C ARG A 181 -22.01 7.54 3.12
N ASN A 182 -21.56 7.03 4.25
CA ASN A 182 -21.98 5.71 4.67
C ASN A 182 -23.49 5.72 4.90
N THR A 183 -24.17 4.68 4.44
CA THR A 183 -25.56 4.45 4.84
C THR A 183 -25.62 4.31 6.36
N THR A 184 -26.73 4.69 6.98
CA THR A 184 -26.92 4.62 8.44
C THR A 184 -26.57 3.24 9.00
N ALA A 185 -26.78 2.20 8.20
CA ALA A 185 -26.49 0.84 8.57
C ALA A 185 -24.99 0.49 8.65
N TRP A 186 -24.15 1.17 7.88
CA TRP A 186 -22.70 0.95 7.90
C TRP A 186 -21.95 2.04 8.69
N GLU A 187 -22.63 3.13 9.03
CA GLU A 187 -22.10 4.24 9.80
C GLU A 187 -21.54 3.76 11.15
N GLY A 188 -20.30 4.13 11.43
CA GLY A 188 -19.60 3.76 12.66
C GLY A 188 -19.16 2.30 12.75
N PHE A 189 -19.70 1.39 11.94
CA PHE A 189 -19.30 -0.03 11.92
C PHE A 189 -17.90 -0.22 11.35
N ILE A 190 -17.64 0.33 10.16
CA ILE A 190 -16.32 0.31 9.53
C ILE A 190 -15.28 0.98 10.44
N TYR A 191 -15.62 2.15 11.00
CA TYR A 191 -14.74 2.86 11.93
C TYR A 191 -14.41 2.03 13.18
N ALA A 192 -15.42 1.38 13.79
CA ALA A 192 -15.21 0.56 14.99
C ALA A 192 -14.25 -0.60 14.73
N ILE A 193 -14.32 -1.21 13.54
CA ILE A 193 -13.41 -2.29 13.16
C ILE A 193 -12.01 -1.76 12.86
N MET A 194 -11.91 -0.67 12.11
CA MET A 194 -10.63 -0.08 11.72
C MET A 194 -9.84 0.45 12.92
N ALA A 195 -10.50 0.89 13.99
CA ALA A 195 -9.84 1.32 15.23
C ALA A 195 -8.92 0.23 15.81
N GLY A 196 -9.26 -1.06 15.64
CA GLY A 196 -8.44 -2.19 16.09
C GLY A 196 -7.20 -2.46 15.22
N PHE A 197 -7.17 -1.99 13.98
CA PHE A 197 -6.05 -2.26 13.07
C PHE A 197 -4.78 -1.47 13.42
N GLY A 198 -4.91 -0.41 14.23
CA GLY A 198 -3.76 0.35 14.71
C GLY A 198 -2.81 -0.48 15.59
N GLU A 199 -3.36 -1.39 16.41
CA GLU A 199 -2.57 -2.32 17.23
C GLU A 199 -1.88 -3.38 16.36
N ASP A 200 -2.65 -3.98 15.45
CA ASP A 200 -2.14 -4.94 14.47
C ASP A 200 -1.01 -4.37 13.60
N GLY A 201 -1.11 -3.09 13.23
CA GLY A 201 -0.13 -2.38 12.42
C GLY A 201 1.17 -2.04 13.16
N ARG A 202 1.14 -1.92 14.50
CA ARG A 202 2.32 -1.65 15.34
C ARG A 202 3.16 -2.90 15.58
N GLU A 203 2.52 -4.05 15.68
CA GLU A 203 3.18 -5.35 15.84
C GLU A 203 3.41 -6.07 14.50
N SER A 204 3.32 -5.34 13.38
CA SER A 204 3.66 -5.91 12.08
C SER A 204 5.14 -6.25 12.02
N LEU A 205 5.43 -7.46 11.54
CA LEU A 205 6.81 -7.96 11.44
C LEU A 205 7.47 -7.41 10.16
N ILE A 206 8.68 -6.86 10.32
CA ILE A 206 9.52 -6.32 9.24
C ILE A 206 10.91 -6.95 9.29
N GLU A 207 11.58 -7.05 8.14
CA GLU A 207 12.98 -7.49 8.09
C GLU A 207 13.90 -6.33 8.45
N GLU A 208 14.83 -6.55 9.38
CA GLU A 208 15.84 -5.57 9.76
C GLU A 208 17.15 -5.78 8.96
N GLY A 209 17.89 -4.70 8.71
CA GLY A 209 19.25 -4.79 8.14
C GLY A 209 19.35 -5.06 6.63
N LEU A 210 18.23 -5.16 5.90
CA LEU A 210 18.24 -5.33 4.43
C LEU A 210 19.01 -4.22 3.71
N GLU A 211 18.80 -2.99 4.14
CA GLU A 211 19.46 -1.82 3.54
C GLU A 211 20.98 -1.90 3.70
N SER A 212 21.48 -2.35 4.87
CA SER A 212 22.92 -2.50 5.09
C SER A 212 23.54 -3.55 4.16
N ILE A 213 22.87 -4.71 4.01
CA ILE A 213 23.33 -5.79 3.13
C ILE A 213 23.32 -5.31 1.67
N PHE A 214 22.25 -4.60 1.29
CA PHE A 214 22.14 -4.02 -0.04
C PHE A 214 23.26 -3.00 -0.29
N ASN A 215 23.45 -2.04 0.61
CA ASN A 215 24.45 -0.99 0.47
C ASN A 215 25.87 -1.55 0.34
N GLN A 216 26.20 -2.58 1.13
CA GLN A 216 27.49 -3.25 1.01
C GLN A 216 27.67 -3.84 -0.40
N LYS A 217 26.70 -4.65 -0.85
CA LYS A 217 26.81 -5.31 -2.16
C LYS A 217 26.75 -4.30 -3.32
N PHE A 218 25.92 -3.28 -3.19
CA PHE A 218 25.83 -2.19 -4.14
C PHE A 218 27.16 -1.44 -4.26
N LYS A 219 27.82 -1.12 -3.14
CA LYS A 219 29.15 -0.49 -3.14
C LYS A 219 30.22 -1.34 -3.81
N GLU A 220 30.23 -2.65 -3.57
CA GLU A 220 31.16 -3.58 -4.23
C GLU A 220 30.98 -3.58 -5.75
N GLU A 221 29.73 -3.59 -6.23
CA GLU A 221 29.39 -3.79 -7.64
C GLU A 221 29.31 -2.48 -8.44
N VAL A 222 29.00 -1.37 -7.77
CA VAL A 222 28.76 -0.05 -8.37
C VAL A 222 29.85 0.97 -8.01
N GLY A 223 30.66 0.72 -6.99
CA GLY A 223 31.74 1.61 -6.55
C GLY A 223 31.30 2.73 -5.61
N LEU A 224 29.99 2.97 -5.50
CA LEU A 224 29.35 3.95 -4.62
C LEU A 224 28.28 3.25 -3.77
N ASP A 225 28.03 3.71 -2.56
CA ASP A 225 26.81 3.32 -1.81
C ASP A 225 25.62 4.24 -2.12
N LEU A 226 24.42 3.92 -1.60
CA LEU A 226 23.23 4.75 -1.87
C LEU A 226 23.35 6.17 -1.30
N ALA A 227 24.06 6.35 -0.19
CA ALA A 227 24.27 7.66 0.42
C ALA A 227 25.22 8.52 -0.44
N ASP A 228 26.27 7.92 -1.00
CA ASP A 228 27.14 8.55 -1.99
C ASP A 228 26.34 9.03 -3.20
N VAL A 229 25.52 8.14 -3.79
CA VAL A 229 24.68 8.48 -4.96
C VAL A 229 23.73 9.64 -4.63
N ARG A 230 23.03 9.58 -3.49
CA ARG A 230 22.14 10.64 -3.00
C ARG A 230 22.88 11.98 -2.82
N GLY A 231 24.04 11.95 -2.15
CA GLY A 231 24.83 13.15 -1.87
C GLY A 231 25.37 13.81 -3.14
N TYR A 232 25.90 13.01 -4.08
CA TYR A 232 26.40 13.53 -5.35
C TYR A 232 25.29 14.07 -6.25
N MET A 233 24.13 13.43 -6.25
CA MET A 233 22.94 13.94 -6.91
C MET A 233 22.52 15.32 -6.37
N GLY A 234 22.48 15.48 -5.05
CA GLY A 234 22.23 16.78 -4.42
C GLY A 234 23.27 17.84 -4.79
N ALA A 235 24.56 17.49 -4.71
CA ALA A 235 25.66 18.42 -5.04
C ALA A 235 25.64 18.87 -6.52
N LEU A 236 25.27 17.97 -7.44
CA LEU A 236 25.12 18.32 -8.86
C LEU A 236 23.95 19.30 -9.06
N ASN A 237 22.82 19.03 -8.41
CA ASN A 237 21.64 19.87 -8.49
C ASN A 237 21.92 21.29 -7.97
N GLU A 238 22.54 21.41 -6.79
CA GLU A 238 22.96 22.71 -6.23
C GLU A 238 23.91 23.46 -7.16
N LYS A 239 24.91 22.77 -7.71
CA LYS A 239 25.89 23.37 -8.63
C LYS A 239 25.19 23.98 -9.84
N LEU A 240 24.21 23.28 -10.43
CA LEU A 240 23.53 23.72 -11.65
C LEU A 240 22.48 24.80 -11.38
N HIS A 241 21.77 24.73 -10.25
CA HIS A 241 20.84 25.78 -9.84
C HIS A 241 21.54 27.11 -9.49
N ASN A 242 22.76 27.05 -8.97
CA ASN A 242 23.56 28.24 -8.64
C ASN A 242 24.28 28.85 -9.87
N MET A 243 24.11 28.30 -11.08
CA MET A 243 24.65 28.90 -12.30
C MET A 243 23.86 30.15 -12.72
N THR A 244 24.45 30.98 -13.58
CA THR A 244 23.78 32.13 -14.18
C THR A 244 23.88 32.05 -15.71
N PRO A 245 22.80 31.66 -16.43
CA PRO A 245 21.49 31.25 -15.89
C PRO A 245 21.54 29.85 -15.24
N PRO A 246 20.58 29.54 -14.34
CA PRO A 246 20.38 28.18 -13.83
C PRO A 246 20.18 27.19 -14.99
N ARG A 247 20.64 25.95 -14.80
CA ARG A 247 20.50 24.87 -15.79
C ARG A 247 19.92 23.61 -15.16
N PHE A 248 19.28 22.80 -16.00
CA PHE A 248 18.85 21.45 -15.64
C PHE A 248 19.86 20.41 -16.14
N VAL A 249 19.88 19.25 -15.50
CA VAL A 249 20.82 18.17 -15.80
C VAL A 249 20.23 17.18 -16.79
N THR A 250 21.00 16.77 -17.80
CA THR A 250 20.62 15.62 -18.65
C THR A 250 21.02 14.30 -18.02
N LEU A 251 20.39 13.18 -18.41
CA LEU A 251 20.80 11.86 -17.93
C LEU A 251 22.29 11.57 -18.21
N LYS A 252 22.79 12.01 -19.37
CA LYS A 252 24.20 11.83 -19.76
C LYS A 252 25.14 12.59 -18.82
N GLU A 253 24.82 13.84 -18.48
CA GLU A 253 25.60 14.63 -17.52
C GLU A 253 25.57 14.02 -16.13
N LEU A 254 24.40 13.56 -15.65
CA LEU A 254 24.28 12.87 -14.36
C LEU A 254 25.17 11.62 -14.30
N LEU A 255 25.11 10.75 -15.31
CA LEU A 255 25.92 9.53 -15.36
C LEU A 255 27.42 9.85 -15.46
N THR A 256 27.79 10.85 -16.25
CA THR A 256 29.19 11.31 -16.36
C THR A 256 29.70 11.79 -15.00
N PHE A 257 28.91 12.59 -14.30
CA PHE A 257 29.26 13.10 -12.98
C PHE A 257 29.43 11.98 -11.94
N LEU A 258 28.52 10.99 -11.93
CA LEU A 258 28.64 9.84 -11.03
C LEU A 258 29.88 8.99 -11.34
N SER A 259 30.20 8.79 -12.62
CA SER A 259 31.43 8.08 -13.03
C SER A 259 32.70 8.82 -12.60
N GLU A 260 32.74 10.15 -12.71
CA GLU A 260 33.84 10.99 -12.20
C GLU A 260 34.01 10.87 -10.67
N LYS A 261 32.95 10.51 -9.95
CA LYS A 261 32.97 10.24 -8.50
C LYS A 261 33.31 8.79 -8.14
N GLY A 262 33.59 7.93 -9.12
CA GLY A 262 34.01 6.55 -8.92
C GLY A 262 32.92 5.50 -9.15
N ALA A 263 31.76 5.89 -9.70
CA ALA A 263 30.75 4.92 -10.12
C ALA A 263 31.27 4.05 -11.29
N LYS A 264 31.01 2.74 -11.21
CA LYS A 264 31.26 1.76 -12.28
C LYS A 264 30.12 1.79 -13.30
N GLU A 265 30.33 1.18 -14.48
CA GLU A 265 29.34 1.11 -15.56
C GLU A 265 27.96 0.53 -15.14
N THR A 266 27.94 -0.30 -14.09
CA THR A 266 26.73 -0.85 -13.46
C THR A 266 25.79 0.21 -12.88
N ILE A 267 26.26 1.45 -12.68
CA ILE A 267 25.42 2.58 -12.23
C ILE A 267 24.35 2.97 -13.26
N GLU A 268 24.64 2.86 -14.55
CA GLU A 268 23.70 3.29 -15.60
C GLU A 268 22.42 2.46 -15.60
N PRO A 269 22.47 1.11 -15.64
CA PRO A 269 21.32 0.25 -15.40
C PRO A 269 20.52 0.63 -14.16
N PHE A 270 21.24 0.93 -13.08
CA PHE A 270 20.65 1.25 -11.80
C PHE A 270 19.83 2.54 -11.85
N ILE A 271 20.46 3.64 -12.27
CA ILE A 271 19.81 4.95 -12.45
C ILE A 271 18.66 4.87 -13.44
N LYS A 272 18.80 4.15 -14.55
CA LYS A 272 17.69 3.95 -15.52
C LYS A 272 16.49 3.24 -14.91
N GLY A 273 16.70 2.33 -13.97
CA GLY A 273 15.60 1.69 -13.23
C GLY A 273 14.85 2.64 -12.29
N LEU A 274 15.45 3.77 -11.92
CA LEU A 274 14.86 4.82 -11.08
C LEU A 274 14.26 5.98 -11.88
N LEU A 275 14.43 6.00 -13.19
CA LEU A 275 13.84 7.01 -14.07
C LEU A 275 12.36 6.76 -14.32
N LEU A 276 11.59 7.83 -14.19
CA LEU A 276 10.21 7.94 -14.65
C LEU A 276 10.14 8.97 -15.79
N ASN A 277 9.51 8.60 -16.89
CA ASN A 277 9.43 9.40 -18.10
C ASN A 277 8.12 9.12 -18.85
N LYS A 278 7.87 9.88 -19.94
CA LYS A 278 6.66 9.74 -20.77
C LYS A 278 6.33 8.33 -21.25
N ASN A 279 7.32 7.45 -21.38
CA ASN A 279 7.12 6.09 -21.89
C ASN A 279 6.75 5.09 -20.81
N ASN A 280 7.07 5.37 -19.54
CA ASN A 280 6.87 4.43 -18.45
C ASN A 280 5.99 4.97 -17.31
N VAL A 281 5.56 6.23 -17.36
CA VAL A 281 4.68 6.83 -16.35
C VAL A 281 3.26 6.28 -16.44
N ALA A 282 2.66 6.00 -15.28
CA ALA A 282 1.26 5.65 -15.20
C ALA A 282 0.39 6.90 -15.33
N SER A 283 -0.71 6.80 -16.10
CA SER A 283 -1.74 7.85 -16.12
C SER A 283 -2.32 8.11 -14.74
N ILE A 284 -2.87 9.30 -14.50
CA ILE A 284 -3.49 9.69 -13.22
C ILE A 284 -4.45 8.61 -12.71
N ARG A 285 -5.39 8.15 -13.55
CA ARG A 285 -6.35 7.08 -13.20
C ARG A 285 -5.64 5.82 -12.71
N ASN A 286 -4.69 5.30 -13.50
CA ASN A 286 -3.94 4.10 -13.15
C ASN A 286 -3.08 4.29 -11.89
N ALA A 287 -2.52 5.48 -11.67
CA ALA A 287 -1.71 5.77 -10.50
C ALA A 287 -2.54 5.81 -9.21
N VAL A 288 -3.82 6.21 -9.29
CA VAL A 288 -4.75 6.19 -8.16
C VAL A 288 -5.34 4.79 -7.94
N GLU A 289 -5.77 4.11 -9.01
CA GLU A 289 -6.37 2.76 -8.95
C GLU A 289 -5.35 1.63 -8.74
N LYS A 290 -4.06 1.91 -8.90
CA LYS A 290 -3.01 0.92 -8.72
C LYS A 290 -1.79 1.62 -8.10
N PRO A 291 -1.90 2.07 -6.84
CA PRO A 291 -0.88 2.91 -6.21
C PRO A 291 0.46 2.19 -6.00
N TYR A 292 0.50 0.87 -6.17
CA TYR A 292 1.69 0.03 -6.01
C TYR A 292 2.27 -0.47 -7.33
N LEU A 293 1.88 0.13 -8.46
CA LEU A 293 2.56 -0.08 -9.74
C LEU A 293 3.97 0.49 -9.67
N GLY A 294 4.97 -0.28 -10.11
CA GLY A 294 6.37 0.16 -10.26
C GLY A 294 6.61 1.25 -11.31
N LYS A 295 5.56 1.95 -11.76
CA LYS A 295 5.50 3.00 -12.79
C LYS A 295 5.10 4.36 -12.18
N ARG A 296 5.47 4.58 -10.92
CA ARG A 296 5.13 5.76 -10.12
C ARG A 296 6.38 6.35 -9.49
N ILE A 297 6.34 7.64 -9.17
CA ILE A 297 7.48 8.38 -8.61
C ILE A 297 7.98 7.78 -7.29
N ILE A 298 7.09 7.20 -6.47
CA ILE A 298 7.44 6.49 -5.22
C ILE A 298 8.33 5.25 -5.43
N HIS A 299 8.43 4.75 -6.67
CA HIS A 299 9.33 3.65 -7.05
C HIS A 299 10.44 4.10 -8.02
N ARG A 300 10.27 5.27 -8.66
CA ARG A 300 11.11 5.83 -9.72
C ARG A 300 11.23 7.34 -9.50
N PRO A 301 12.05 7.77 -8.52
CA PRO A 301 12.05 9.15 -8.03
C PRO A 301 12.66 10.16 -9.00
N LEU A 302 13.41 9.69 -10.01
CA LEU A 302 14.10 10.55 -10.97
C LEU A 302 13.16 10.87 -12.14
N LEU A 303 12.61 12.07 -12.19
CA LEU A 303 11.65 12.45 -13.23
C LEU A 303 12.40 12.98 -14.46
N THR A 304 12.01 12.53 -15.65
CA THR A 304 12.43 13.13 -16.91
C THR A 304 11.36 14.11 -17.39
N LEU A 305 11.74 15.38 -17.57
CA LEU A 305 10.93 16.42 -18.20
C LEU A 305 11.54 16.81 -19.53
N THR A 306 10.71 17.04 -20.54
CA THR A 306 11.15 17.68 -21.78
C THR A 306 11.08 19.19 -21.58
N ILE A 307 12.24 19.85 -21.46
CA ILE A 307 12.40 21.30 -21.24
C ILE A 307 13.09 21.89 -22.47
N ASP A 308 12.43 22.84 -23.15
CA ASP A 308 12.96 23.46 -24.38
C ASP A 308 13.43 22.44 -25.44
N GLN A 309 12.68 21.33 -25.57
CA GLN A 309 12.95 20.18 -26.45
C GLN A 309 14.10 19.24 -26.02
N GLU A 310 14.71 19.47 -24.86
CA GLU A 310 15.73 18.59 -24.28
C GLU A 310 15.17 17.79 -23.10
N ASP A 311 15.53 16.51 -23.00
CA ASP A 311 15.10 15.66 -21.87
C ASP A 311 16.06 15.85 -20.68
N CYS A 312 15.57 16.54 -19.65
CA CYS A 312 16.29 16.79 -18.41
C CYS A 312 15.77 15.92 -17.28
N VAL A 313 16.64 15.58 -16.33
CA VAL A 313 16.32 14.77 -15.16
C VAL A 313 16.21 15.69 -13.94
N LEU A 314 15.06 15.69 -13.28
CA LEU A 314 14.94 16.29 -11.96
C LEU A 314 15.39 15.29 -10.90
N VAL A 315 16.28 15.75 -10.03
CA VAL A 315 16.98 14.91 -9.06
C VAL A 315 17.02 15.64 -7.73
N TYR A 316 16.42 15.04 -6.69
CA TYR A 316 16.55 15.55 -5.34
C TYR A 316 16.70 14.44 -4.27
N PRO A 317 17.38 14.75 -3.15
CA PRO A 317 17.75 13.75 -2.14
C PRO A 317 16.61 13.01 -1.44
N TYR A 318 15.55 13.71 -1.01
CA TYR A 318 14.54 13.11 -0.13
C TYR A 318 13.50 12.29 -0.88
N SER A 319 13.14 12.66 -2.12
CA SER A 319 12.37 11.76 -3.00
C SER A 319 13.13 10.47 -3.30
N PHE A 320 14.45 10.56 -3.51
CA PHE A 320 15.29 9.37 -3.68
C PHE A 320 15.27 8.47 -2.45
N GLU A 321 15.49 9.07 -1.27
CA GLU A 321 15.46 8.38 0.02
C GLU A 321 14.10 7.69 0.27
N GLU A 322 12.99 8.40 0.04
CA GLU A 322 11.64 7.83 0.19
C GLU A 322 11.41 6.64 -0.76
N ALA A 323 11.89 6.73 -2.00
CA ALA A 323 11.77 5.65 -2.96
C ALA A 323 12.63 4.43 -2.60
N MET A 324 13.85 4.64 -2.09
CA MET A 324 14.70 3.55 -1.61
C MET A 324 14.08 2.85 -0.39
N ASN A 325 13.56 3.61 0.57
CA ASN A 325 12.81 3.07 1.70
C ASN A 325 11.61 2.23 1.24
N THR A 326 10.84 2.73 0.27
CA THR A 326 9.71 1.99 -0.32
C THR A 326 10.19 0.70 -1.00
N LEU A 327 11.30 0.74 -1.71
CA LEU A 327 11.90 -0.39 -2.41
C LEU A 327 12.29 -1.51 -1.42
N PHE A 328 12.94 -1.16 -0.30
CA PHE A 328 13.31 -2.13 0.74
C PHE A 328 12.10 -2.73 1.45
N GLN A 329 11.14 -1.89 1.85
CA GLN A 329 10.01 -2.34 2.65
C GLN A 329 8.96 -3.15 1.86
N ASN A 330 8.73 -2.79 0.59
CA ASN A 330 7.55 -3.27 -0.14
C ASN A 330 7.85 -4.04 -1.43
N ASN A 331 9.07 -3.96 -1.96
CA ASN A 331 9.38 -4.46 -3.29
C ASN A 331 10.41 -5.60 -3.28
N LEU A 332 11.63 -5.36 -2.79
CA LEU A 332 12.73 -6.34 -2.91
C LEU A 332 12.44 -7.65 -2.19
N THR A 333 11.88 -7.58 -0.98
CA THR A 333 11.43 -8.74 -0.19
C THR A 333 10.34 -9.57 -0.89
N MET A 334 9.55 -8.92 -1.74
CA MET A 334 8.49 -9.53 -2.54
C MET A 334 8.98 -10.01 -3.91
N GLY A 335 10.29 -9.94 -4.18
CA GLY A 335 10.85 -10.32 -5.47
C GLY A 335 10.64 -9.28 -6.58
N LYS A 336 10.29 -8.03 -6.25
CA LYS A 336 9.95 -6.98 -7.21
C LYS A 336 11.05 -5.94 -7.29
N TYR A 337 11.44 -5.57 -8.50
CA TYR A 337 12.40 -4.49 -8.77
C TYR A 337 12.25 -4.00 -10.23
N PRO A 338 12.80 -2.82 -10.59
CA PRO A 338 12.75 -2.30 -11.96
C PRO A 338 13.37 -3.24 -13.00
N ASP A 339 12.69 -3.44 -14.14
CA ASP A 339 13.16 -4.31 -15.23
C ASP A 339 14.56 -3.97 -15.75
N ASN A 340 14.94 -2.68 -15.70
CA ASN A 340 16.28 -2.21 -16.07
C ASN A 340 17.40 -2.85 -15.26
N TRP A 341 17.09 -3.44 -14.10
CA TRP A 341 18.06 -4.12 -13.24
C TRP A 341 18.16 -5.62 -13.53
N ASN A 342 17.37 -6.17 -14.45
CA ASN A 342 17.49 -7.57 -14.87
C ASN A 342 18.88 -7.88 -15.47
N GLN A 343 19.56 -6.86 -16.01
CA GLN A 343 20.94 -6.96 -16.50
C GLN A 343 22.00 -6.94 -15.38
N LEU A 344 21.61 -6.64 -14.12
CA LEU A 344 22.49 -6.60 -12.97
C LEU A 344 22.44 -7.94 -12.23
N ALA A 345 23.41 -8.82 -12.46
CA ALA A 345 23.45 -10.16 -11.84
C ALA A 345 23.39 -10.10 -10.30
N PHE A 346 24.05 -9.12 -9.68
CA PHE A 346 24.05 -8.95 -8.23
C PHE A 346 22.66 -8.59 -7.69
N MET A 347 21.85 -7.84 -8.44
CA MET A 347 20.48 -7.49 -8.06
C MET A 347 19.57 -8.73 -8.05
N ALA A 348 19.68 -9.57 -9.08
CA ALA A 348 18.91 -10.82 -9.15
C ALA A 348 19.24 -11.74 -7.96
N GLN A 349 20.52 -11.83 -7.58
CA GLN A 349 20.96 -12.60 -6.44
C GLN A 349 20.46 -12.01 -5.12
N LEU A 350 20.65 -10.71 -4.88
CA LEU A 350 20.16 -10.03 -3.67
C LEU A 350 18.65 -10.23 -3.46
N VAL A 351 17.86 -10.06 -4.51
CA VAL A 351 16.40 -10.19 -4.44
C VAL A 351 15.99 -11.63 -4.13
N LYS A 352 16.69 -12.61 -4.70
CA LYS A 352 16.47 -14.04 -4.37
C LYS A 352 16.75 -14.30 -2.89
N ASP A 353 17.84 -13.76 -2.36
CA ASP A 353 18.23 -13.94 -0.96
C ASP A 353 17.25 -13.25 -0.01
N PHE A 354 16.81 -12.04 -0.35
CA PHE A 354 15.80 -11.30 0.43
C PHE A 354 14.45 -12.00 0.42
N LYS A 355 14.02 -12.56 -0.72
CA LYS A 355 12.78 -13.33 -0.80
C LYS A 355 12.83 -14.60 0.05
N ALA A 356 13.99 -15.27 0.12
CA ALA A 356 14.17 -16.43 0.97
C ALA A 356 14.01 -16.06 2.45
N LYS A 357 14.74 -15.03 2.91
CA LYS A 357 14.61 -14.50 4.28
C LYS A 357 13.20 -14.03 4.62
N HIS A 358 12.53 -13.41 3.65
CA HIS A 358 11.18 -12.87 3.84
C HIS A 358 10.17 -13.93 4.27
N LYS A 359 10.33 -15.20 3.84
CA LYS A 359 9.50 -16.32 4.32
C LYS A 359 9.63 -16.49 5.84
N ASP A 360 10.86 -16.47 6.33
CA ASP A 360 11.21 -16.79 7.72
C ASP A 360 10.75 -15.70 8.71
N ILE A 361 10.60 -14.44 8.25
CA ILE A 361 10.13 -13.29 9.08
C ILE A 361 8.83 -13.59 9.83
N LEU A 362 7.91 -14.32 9.21
CA LEU A 362 6.62 -14.61 9.83
C LEU A 362 6.60 -15.99 10.48
N GLU A 363 7.22 -16.99 9.86
CA GLU A 363 7.19 -18.35 10.36
C GLU A 363 8.03 -18.51 11.64
N ASP A 364 9.22 -17.91 11.72
CA ASP A 364 10.08 -18.06 12.89
C ASP A 364 9.44 -17.46 14.16
N PRO A 365 8.81 -16.26 14.13
CA PRO A 365 8.07 -15.74 15.28
C PRO A 365 6.82 -16.55 15.64
N VAL A 366 6.14 -17.17 14.65
CA VAL A 366 5.00 -18.07 14.89
C VAL A 366 5.47 -19.32 15.62
N GLU A 367 6.55 -19.96 15.14
CA GLU A 367 7.17 -21.11 15.80
C GLU A 367 7.60 -20.77 17.23
N ALA A 368 8.28 -19.64 17.41
CA ALA A 368 8.73 -19.19 18.72
C ALA A 368 7.55 -19.00 19.69
N ALA A 369 6.42 -18.46 19.22
CA ALA A 369 5.22 -18.29 20.03
C ALA A 369 4.60 -19.64 20.43
N LEU A 370 4.45 -20.59 19.49
CA LEU A 370 3.94 -21.94 19.76
C LEU A 370 4.82 -22.68 20.78
N LYS A 371 6.15 -22.66 20.56
CA LYS A 371 7.14 -23.28 21.44
C LYS A 371 7.12 -22.69 22.84
N THR A 372 7.07 -21.37 22.95
CA THR A 372 7.02 -20.66 24.25
C THR A 372 5.78 -21.03 25.06
N LYS A 373 4.66 -21.30 24.39
CA LYS A 373 3.40 -21.73 25.02
C LYS A 373 3.30 -23.23 25.26
N GLY A 374 4.31 -24.01 24.87
CA GLY A 374 4.31 -25.47 25.01
C GLY A 374 3.22 -26.16 24.17
N ILE A 375 2.81 -25.53 23.08
CA ILE A 375 1.78 -26.06 22.18
C ILE A 375 2.40 -27.13 21.30
N LEU A 376 1.67 -28.24 21.07
CA LEU A 376 2.10 -29.28 20.12
C LEU A 376 1.96 -28.73 18.70
N TYR A 377 3.05 -28.69 17.95
CA TYR A 377 3.07 -28.22 16.57
C TYR A 377 4.05 -29.01 15.68
N ASP A 378 3.77 -29.02 14.39
CA ASP A 378 4.68 -29.40 13.31
C ASP A 378 4.81 -28.21 12.33
N ARG A 379 5.95 -28.09 11.66
CA ARG A 379 6.30 -26.96 10.77
C ARG A 379 6.82 -27.49 9.43
N ASN A 380 6.51 -26.78 8.34
CA ASN A 380 7.03 -27.06 6.99
C ASN A 380 6.72 -28.51 6.55
N ILE A 381 5.45 -28.87 6.66
CA ILE A 381 4.97 -30.23 6.41
C ILE A 381 4.84 -30.44 4.90
N LYS A 382 5.77 -31.24 4.37
CA LYS A 382 5.80 -31.68 2.96
C LYS A 382 5.48 -33.15 2.78
N VAL A 383 5.48 -33.90 3.89
CA VAL A 383 5.36 -35.35 3.94
C VAL A 383 4.59 -35.74 5.20
N LEU A 384 3.62 -36.65 5.06
CA LEU A 384 2.98 -37.32 6.19
C LEU A 384 3.76 -38.60 6.51
N PHE A 385 4.13 -38.74 7.79
CA PHE A 385 4.95 -39.84 8.27
C PHE A 385 4.08 -41.03 8.65
N LYS A 386 4.64 -42.23 8.48
CA LYS A 386 4.03 -43.51 8.81
C LYS A 386 5.02 -44.37 9.56
N LYS A 387 4.53 -45.26 10.43
CA LYS A 387 5.36 -46.18 11.22
C LYS A 387 6.08 -47.20 10.35
N ASP A 388 5.48 -47.56 9.21
CA ASP A 388 6.03 -48.50 8.22
C ASP A 388 7.11 -47.88 7.30
N HIS A 389 7.48 -46.62 7.53
CA HIS A 389 8.38 -45.82 6.69
C HIS A 389 7.90 -45.56 5.25
N GLN A 390 6.66 -45.91 4.88
CA GLN A 390 6.06 -45.61 3.59
C GLN A 390 5.43 -44.22 3.57
N HIS A 391 6.24 -43.20 3.82
CA HIS A 391 5.78 -41.82 3.95
C HIS A 391 5.06 -41.30 2.70
N VAL A 392 4.05 -40.44 2.90
CA VAL A 392 3.23 -39.88 1.81
C VAL A 392 3.63 -38.44 1.57
N SER A 393 4.20 -38.16 0.40
CA SER A 393 4.49 -36.78 0.00
C SER A 393 3.19 -36.01 -0.27
N ILE A 394 3.09 -34.82 0.32
CA ILE A 394 2.00 -33.86 0.07
C ILE A 394 2.50 -32.62 -0.68
N ASN A 395 3.80 -32.51 -0.95
CA ASN A 395 4.44 -31.29 -1.48
C ASN A 395 3.86 -30.80 -2.82
N LEU A 396 3.40 -31.71 -3.69
CA LEU A 396 2.76 -31.35 -4.97
C LEU A 396 1.24 -31.21 -4.85
N LYS A 397 0.60 -32.08 -4.08
CA LYS A 397 -0.85 -32.07 -3.82
C LYS A 397 -1.10 -32.67 -2.43
N PRO A 398 -1.82 -31.98 -1.54
CA PRO A 398 -2.41 -30.64 -1.69
C PRO A 398 -1.42 -29.45 -1.66
N GLY A 399 -0.15 -29.70 -1.35
CA GLY A 399 0.91 -28.69 -1.20
C GLY A 399 1.53 -28.68 0.20
N GLU A 400 2.65 -27.98 0.36
CA GLU A 400 3.29 -27.71 1.67
C GLU A 400 2.31 -27.03 2.63
N ILE A 401 2.25 -27.48 3.88
CA ILE A 401 1.53 -26.82 4.98
C ILE A 401 2.57 -26.16 5.88
N ASP A 402 2.40 -24.87 6.18
CA ASP A 402 3.42 -24.12 6.92
C ASP A 402 3.44 -24.56 8.41
N PHE A 403 2.26 -24.69 9.03
CA PHE A 403 2.11 -25.18 10.40
C PHE A 403 0.90 -26.08 10.60
N ILE A 404 1.05 -27.07 11.48
CA ILE A 404 -0.04 -27.83 12.09
C ILE A 404 0.11 -27.73 13.59
N PHE A 405 -0.92 -27.34 14.33
CA PHE A 405 -0.83 -27.29 15.79
C PHE A 405 -2.15 -27.65 16.48
N ILE A 406 -2.05 -28.16 17.71
CA ILE A 406 -3.21 -28.54 18.52
C ILE A 406 -3.41 -27.53 19.65
N LEU A 407 -4.56 -26.86 19.63
CA LEU A 407 -4.98 -25.96 20.69
C LEU A 407 -6.37 -26.37 21.17
N LYS A 408 -6.47 -26.77 22.44
CA LYS A 408 -7.68 -27.35 23.04
C LYS A 408 -8.15 -28.59 22.25
N ASP A 409 -9.37 -28.55 21.73
CA ASP A 409 -10.04 -29.58 20.93
C ASP A 409 -10.02 -29.29 19.42
N THR A 410 -9.15 -28.37 18.97
CA THR A 410 -9.02 -27.99 17.57
C THR A 410 -7.60 -28.24 17.06
N ILE A 411 -7.50 -28.87 15.89
CA ILE A 411 -6.28 -29.01 15.10
C ILE A 411 -6.31 -27.92 14.03
N TYR A 412 -5.37 -26.98 14.13
CA TYR A 412 -5.25 -25.89 13.20
C TYR A 412 -4.30 -26.27 12.07
N ILE A 413 -4.75 -26.07 10.83
CA ILE A 413 -3.96 -26.16 9.60
C ILE A 413 -3.69 -24.73 9.16
N ALA A 414 -2.45 -24.27 9.33
CA ALA A 414 -2.11 -22.86 9.22
C ALA A 414 -1.10 -22.60 8.10
N ASP A 415 -1.41 -21.60 7.29
CA ASP A 415 -0.51 -21.05 6.28
C ASP A 415 -0.10 -19.63 6.64
N CYS A 416 1.20 -19.34 6.58
CA CYS A 416 1.76 -18.02 6.75
C CYS A 416 1.77 -17.29 5.40
N LYS A 417 1.27 -16.04 5.37
CA LYS A 417 1.27 -15.19 4.17
C LYS A 417 1.81 -13.81 4.50
N ASN A 418 2.96 -13.49 3.90
CA ASN A 418 3.50 -12.15 3.94
C ASN A 418 2.77 -11.26 2.93
N LEU A 419 2.04 -10.28 3.44
CA LEU A 419 1.37 -9.23 2.68
C LEU A 419 2.23 -7.97 2.70
N THR A 420 2.11 -7.19 1.63
CA THR A 420 2.66 -5.83 1.59
C THR A 420 1.83 -4.97 2.52
N LYS A 421 2.47 -4.12 3.34
CA LYS A 421 1.74 -3.23 4.25
C LYS A 421 0.90 -2.23 3.43
N ARG A 422 -0.38 -2.12 3.80
CA ARG A 422 -1.39 -1.27 3.15
C ARG A 422 -2.09 -0.43 4.21
N TYR A 423 -2.46 0.80 3.87
CA TYR A 423 -3.07 1.74 4.81
C TYR A 423 -4.43 2.28 4.37
N GLU A 424 -4.83 2.01 3.12
CA GLU A 424 -6.06 2.53 2.52
C GLU A 424 -6.96 1.40 1.99
N MET A 425 -8.27 1.66 1.94
CA MET A 425 -9.29 0.71 1.49
C MET A 425 -8.96 0.12 0.12
N HIS A 426 -8.49 0.98 -0.77
CA HIS A 426 -8.07 0.59 -2.10
C HIS A 426 -6.92 -0.43 -2.08
N GLY A 427 -5.92 -0.24 -1.21
CA GLY A 427 -4.81 -1.18 -1.04
C GLY A 427 -5.27 -2.53 -0.50
N TRP A 428 -6.20 -2.54 0.46
CA TRP A 428 -6.77 -3.78 1.01
C TRP A 428 -7.67 -4.52 0.03
N TYR A 429 -8.43 -3.83 -0.82
CA TYR A 429 -9.22 -4.46 -1.88
C TYR A 429 -8.34 -5.33 -2.80
N GLN A 430 -7.11 -4.89 -3.09
CA GLN A 430 -6.18 -5.66 -3.91
C GLN A 430 -5.78 -7.00 -3.24
N ASP A 431 -5.70 -7.05 -1.90
CA ASP A 431 -5.37 -8.29 -1.20
C ASP A 431 -6.48 -9.34 -1.28
N ILE A 432 -7.76 -8.93 -1.30
CA ILE A 432 -8.91 -9.85 -1.43
C ILE A 432 -8.71 -10.79 -2.61
N SER A 433 -8.28 -10.24 -3.75
CA SER A 433 -8.07 -11.02 -4.98
C SER A 433 -7.05 -12.16 -4.83
N LYS A 434 -6.05 -12.03 -3.95
CA LYS A 434 -5.06 -13.07 -3.66
C LYS A 434 -5.64 -14.25 -2.87
N PHE A 435 -6.70 -14.01 -2.10
CA PHE A 435 -7.36 -15.05 -1.32
C PHE A 435 -8.46 -15.76 -2.11
N THR A 436 -9.22 -15.04 -2.94
CA THR A 436 -10.46 -15.57 -3.57
C THR A 436 -10.28 -16.24 -4.93
N ASN A 437 -9.51 -15.67 -5.86
CA ASN A 437 -9.50 -16.09 -7.28
C ASN A 437 -8.66 -17.34 -7.53
N ASP A 438 -9.14 -18.53 -7.15
CA ASP A 438 -8.35 -19.78 -7.08
C ASP A 438 -7.05 -19.60 -6.25
N GLY A 439 -7.10 -18.65 -5.33
CA GLY A 439 -5.97 -18.17 -4.55
C GLY A 439 -5.74 -18.98 -3.29
N TYR A 440 -5.36 -18.30 -2.21
CA TYR A 440 -5.01 -18.96 -0.95
C TYR A 440 -6.16 -19.80 -0.38
N ASN A 441 -7.42 -19.36 -0.49
CA ASN A 441 -8.55 -20.11 0.05
C ASN A 441 -8.71 -21.48 -0.61
N ALA A 442 -8.63 -21.55 -1.95
CA ALA A 442 -8.75 -22.82 -2.68
C ALA A 442 -7.65 -23.81 -2.26
N LYS A 443 -6.43 -23.32 -2.01
CA LYS A 443 -5.33 -24.15 -1.50
C LYS A 443 -5.53 -24.62 -0.06
N MET A 444 -6.09 -23.77 0.81
CA MET A 444 -6.46 -24.20 2.16
C MET A 444 -7.57 -25.26 2.12
N GLU A 445 -8.55 -25.10 1.24
CA GLU A 445 -9.62 -26.08 1.04
C GLU A 445 -9.09 -27.43 0.56
N GLU A 446 -8.21 -27.44 -0.45
CA GLU A 446 -7.53 -28.65 -0.93
C GLU A 446 -6.79 -29.37 0.21
N LYS A 447 -6.10 -28.62 1.09
CA LYS A 447 -5.38 -29.16 2.25
C LYS A 447 -6.33 -29.81 3.25
N LEU A 448 -7.40 -29.11 3.63
CA LEU A 448 -8.39 -29.62 4.58
C LEU A 448 -9.10 -30.86 4.04
N ASN A 449 -9.53 -30.84 2.77
CA ASN A 449 -10.18 -31.98 2.14
C ASN A 449 -9.27 -33.19 2.11
N PHE A 450 -8.00 -33.02 1.69
CA PHE A 450 -7.04 -34.11 1.69
C PHE A 450 -6.83 -34.71 3.10
N LEU A 451 -6.67 -33.88 4.13
CA LEU A 451 -6.47 -34.36 5.49
C LEU A 451 -7.71 -35.06 6.05
N ASN A 452 -8.91 -34.57 5.76
CA ASN A 452 -10.16 -35.22 6.14
C ASN A 452 -10.35 -36.58 5.46
N GLU A 453 -10.05 -36.67 4.17
CA GLU A 453 -10.09 -37.93 3.41
C GLU A 453 -9.04 -38.94 3.89
N ASN A 454 -7.94 -38.46 4.49
CA ASN A 454 -6.81 -39.26 4.94
C ASN A 454 -6.62 -39.19 6.47
N LEU A 455 -7.71 -39.10 7.24
CA LEU A 455 -7.65 -38.83 8.69
C LEU A 455 -6.78 -39.83 9.47
N SER A 456 -6.83 -41.13 9.14
CA SER A 456 -6.01 -42.15 9.79
C SER A 456 -4.51 -41.96 9.54
N LEU A 457 -4.14 -41.58 8.32
CA LEU A 457 -2.74 -41.27 7.96
C LEU A 457 -2.29 -39.99 8.68
N PHE A 458 -3.16 -39.00 8.75
CA PHE A 458 -2.88 -37.75 9.45
C PHE A 458 -2.69 -37.99 10.95
N GLU A 459 -3.57 -38.76 11.59
CA GLU A 459 -3.44 -39.16 12.99
C GLU A 459 -2.12 -39.89 13.27
N GLU A 460 -1.74 -40.83 12.38
CA GLU A 460 -0.47 -41.54 12.49
C GLU A 460 0.73 -40.59 12.43
N HIS A 461 0.72 -39.65 11.48
CA HIS A 461 1.75 -38.62 11.37
C HIS A 461 1.86 -37.77 12.65
N LEU A 462 0.72 -37.30 13.21
CA LEU A 462 0.72 -36.50 14.44
C LEU A 462 1.22 -37.30 15.66
N ARG A 463 0.85 -38.59 15.78
CA ARG A 463 1.36 -39.47 16.83
C ARG A 463 2.89 -39.59 16.79
N ILE A 464 3.45 -39.69 15.58
CA ILE A 464 4.90 -39.77 15.34
C ILE A 464 5.56 -38.44 15.70
N GLN A 465 5.07 -37.35 15.12
CA GLN A 465 5.67 -36.03 15.28
C GLN A 465 5.62 -35.52 16.72
N PHE A 466 4.46 -35.65 17.37
CA PHE A 466 4.26 -35.19 18.74
C PHE A 466 4.69 -36.21 19.79
N LYS A 467 5.24 -37.36 19.37
CA LYS A 467 5.65 -38.47 20.25
C LYS A 467 4.55 -38.87 21.24
N THR A 468 3.30 -38.81 20.78
CA THR A 468 2.10 -39.06 21.58
C THR A 468 1.36 -40.25 20.98
N PRO A 469 1.77 -41.50 21.26
CA PRO A 469 1.29 -42.69 20.55
C PRO A 469 -0.21 -42.96 20.74
N ASN A 470 -0.80 -42.43 21.81
CA ASN A 470 -2.22 -42.59 22.15
C ASN A 470 -3.07 -41.36 21.76
N LEU A 471 -2.54 -40.42 20.97
CA LEU A 471 -3.33 -39.30 20.45
C LEU A 471 -4.50 -39.85 19.62
N ASP A 472 -5.72 -39.43 19.94
CA ASP A 472 -6.94 -39.75 19.19
C ASP A 472 -7.53 -38.44 18.70
N ILE A 473 -7.54 -38.25 17.38
CA ILE A 473 -8.01 -37.01 16.77
C ILE A 473 -9.48 -37.09 16.32
N SER A 474 -10.17 -38.20 16.54
CA SER A 474 -11.55 -38.43 16.07
C SER A 474 -12.56 -37.40 16.58
N LYS A 475 -12.30 -36.78 17.72
CA LYS A 475 -13.14 -35.74 18.34
C LYS A 475 -12.63 -34.32 18.08
N TYR A 476 -11.47 -34.16 17.45
CA TYR A 476 -10.91 -32.84 17.20
C TYR A 476 -11.58 -32.20 16.00
N LYS A 477 -11.80 -30.89 16.09
CA LYS A 477 -12.19 -30.08 14.93
C LYS A 477 -10.95 -29.79 14.09
N LEU A 478 -11.03 -30.01 12.78
CA LEU A 478 -10.01 -29.53 11.85
C LEU A 478 -10.38 -28.11 11.37
N GLU A 479 -9.48 -27.14 11.53
CA GLU A 479 -9.73 -25.75 11.16
C GLU A 479 -8.58 -25.16 10.34
N GLY A 480 -8.87 -24.72 9.12
CA GLY A 480 -7.91 -23.99 8.28
C GLY A 480 -7.86 -22.51 8.66
N ILE A 481 -6.66 -21.97 8.82
CA ILE A 481 -6.43 -20.56 9.14
C ILE A 481 -5.28 -19.97 8.33
N PHE A 482 -5.25 -18.65 8.23
CA PHE A 482 -4.08 -17.91 7.76
C PHE A 482 -3.46 -17.11 8.89
N ILE A 483 -2.13 -17.01 8.88
CA ILE A 483 -1.37 -16.08 9.72
C ILE A 483 -0.70 -15.07 8.80
N ILE A 484 -0.82 -13.77 9.09
CA ILE A 484 -0.29 -12.69 8.25
C ILE A 484 0.55 -11.70 9.06
N ASN A 485 1.52 -11.07 8.39
CA ASN A 485 2.43 -10.09 9.00
C ASN A 485 1.82 -8.69 9.18
N THR A 486 0.80 -8.31 8.41
CA THR A 486 0.16 -6.98 8.44
C THR A 486 -1.36 -7.11 8.26
N PRO A 487 -2.19 -6.27 8.89
CA PRO A 487 -3.65 -6.37 8.76
C PRO A 487 -4.15 -6.12 7.34
N THR A 488 -5.27 -6.76 6.99
CA THR A 488 -6.05 -6.53 5.77
C THR A 488 -7.54 -6.59 6.09
N ILE A 489 -8.36 -5.81 5.38
CA ILE A 489 -9.81 -5.80 5.59
C ILE A 489 -10.46 -7.15 5.30
N TYR A 490 -9.83 -7.99 4.47
CA TYR A 490 -10.35 -9.32 4.14
C TYR A 490 -10.48 -10.23 5.36
N MET A 491 -9.72 -10.00 6.45
CA MET A 491 -9.86 -10.81 7.67
C MET A 491 -11.29 -10.79 8.25
N LEU A 492 -12.03 -9.71 7.99
CA LEU A 492 -13.34 -9.48 8.60
C LEU A 492 -14.44 -10.33 7.97
N ASN A 493 -14.24 -10.78 6.74
CA ASN A 493 -15.24 -11.52 5.96
C ASN A 493 -14.58 -12.58 5.06
N GLY A 494 -13.41 -13.08 5.46
CA GLY A 494 -12.70 -14.12 4.74
C GLY A 494 -13.42 -15.47 4.86
N GLN A 495 -13.16 -16.38 3.92
CA GLN A 495 -13.67 -17.76 4.00
C GLN A 495 -13.06 -18.54 5.17
N TYR A 496 -11.80 -18.25 5.47
CA TYR A 496 -11.05 -18.80 6.61
C TYR A 496 -10.68 -17.67 7.57
N LYS A 497 -10.53 -17.98 8.86
CA LYS A 497 -10.05 -17.02 9.86
C LYS A 497 -8.61 -16.60 9.55
N ILE A 498 -8.35 -15.29 9.61
CA ILE A 498 -7.04 -14.71 9.27
C ILE A 498 -6.51 -13.91 10.46
N TYR A 499 -5.44 -14.40 11.07
CA TYR A 499 -4.83 -13.78 12.23
C TYR A 499 -3.63 -12.94 11.80
N THR A 500 -3.57 -11.68 12.21
CA THR A 500 -2.30 -10.97 12.29
C THR A 500 -1.40 -11.66 13.32
N TYR A 501 -0.08 -11.50 13.24
CA TYR A 501 0.82 -12.08 14.25
C TYR A 501 0.41 -11.68 15.69
N HIS A 502 0.01 -10.43 15.89
CA HIS A 502 -0.55 -9.94 17.14
C HIS A 502 -1.74 -10.77 17.62
N ARG A 503 -2.76 -10.94 16.76
CA ARG A 503 -3.98 -11.69 17.09
C ARG A 503 -3.76 -13.19 17.20
N PHE A 504 -2.77 -13.72 16.49
CA PHE A 504 -2.36 -15.10 16.65
C PHE A 504 -1.86 -15.35 18.07
N LYS A 505 -1.00 -14.46 18.62
CA LYS A 505 -0.59 -14.56 20.04
C LYS A 505 -1.78 -14.52 20.99
N GLN A 506 -2.76 -13.65 20.74
CA GLN A 506 -3.99 -13.58 21.52
C GLN A 506 -4.80 -14.88 21.47
N LEU A 507 -4.89 -15.53 20.29
CA LEU A 507 -5.51 -16.84 20.14
C LEU A 507 -4.80 -17.88 21.02
N LEU A 508 -3.46 -17.91 21.01
CA LEU A 508 -2.68 -18.82 21.85
C LEU A 508 -2.91 -18.56 23.36
N ASP A 509 -3.22 -17.32 23.73
CA ASP A 509 -3.61 -16.92 25.09
C ASP A 509 -5.08 -17.20 25.43
N GLY A 510 -5.82 -17.82 24.50
CA GLY A 510 -7.23 -18.19 24.69
C GLY A 510 -8.21 -17.05 24.40
N THR A 511 -7.76 -15.94 23.82
CA THR A 511 -8.59 -14.83 23.38
C THR A 511 -8.70 -14.82 21.86
N ASP A 512 -9.75 -15.43 21.32
CA ASP A 512 -9.99 -15.40 19.87
C ASP A 512 -10.68 -14.07 19.46
N PHE A 513 -10.06 -13.35 18.52
CA PHE A 513 -10.67 -12.16 17.92
C PHE A 513 -12.01 -12.47 17.25
N PHE A 514 -12.14 -13.65 16.64
CA PHE A 514 -13.31 -14.04 15.85
C PHE A 514 -14.49 -14.49 16.70
N ASP A 515 -14.28 -14.77 17.99
CA ASP A 515 -15.34 -15.03 18.97
C ASP A 515 -15.96 -13.73 19.50
N ARG A 516 -15.36 -12.57 19.18
CA ARG A 516 -15.90 -11.26 19.54
C ARG A 516 -17.11 -10.92 18.67
N TYR A 517 -18.00 -10.11 19.23
CA TYR A 517 -19.11 -9.51 18.51
C TYR A 517 -19.01 -8.00 18.53
N ILE A 518 -19.58 -7.37 17.50
CA ILE A 518 -19.72 -5.91 17.40
C ILE A 518 -21.16 -5.58 17.74
N MET A 519 -21.35 -4.69 18.71
CA MET A 519 -22.67 -4.13 19.02
C MET A 519 -23.08 -3.18 17.90
N TRP A 520 -24.24 -3.42 17.30
CA TRP A 520 -24.74 -2.65 16.16
C TRP A 520 -26.19 -2.16 16.36
N PRO A 521 -26.51 -0.90 16.02
CA PRO A 521 -25.55 0.18 15.73
C PRO A 521 -24.70 0.50 16.97
N ARG A 522 -23.57 1.20 16.80
CA ARG A 522 -22.64 1.49 17.92
C ARG A 522 -23.31 2.25 19.07
N VAL A 523 -24.27 3.12 18.74
CA VAL A 523 -25.08 3.89 19.69
C VAL A 523 -26.46 3.25 19.75
N ASN A 524 -26.92 2.88 20.95
CA ASN A 524 -28.19 2.15 21.17
C ASN A 524 -28.27 0.84 20.38
N PRO A 525 -27.39 -0.13 20.69
CA PRO A 525 -27.27 -1.34 19.89
C PRO A 525 -28.50 -2.24 20.01
N VAL A 526 -28.90 -2.81 18.88
CA VAL A 526 -30.03 -3.73 18.75
C VAL A 526 -29.61 -5.14 18.33
N ALA A 527 -28.39 -5.30 17.80
CA ALA A 527 -27.85 -6.57 17.34
C ALA A 527 -26.39 -6.79 17.76
N LYS A 528 -25.99 -8.06 17.80
CA LYS A 528 -24.60 -8.52 17.99
C LYS A 528 -24.11 -9.15 16.69
N ILE A 529 -23.17 -8.49 16.02
CA ILE A 529 -22.62 -8.98 14.76
C ILE A 529 -21.38 -9.81 15.03
N THR A 530 -21.40 -11.09 14.67
CA THR A 530 -20.27 -12.02 14.77
C THR A 530 -19.60 -12.21 13.41
N TRP A 531 -18.39 -12.78 13.40
CA TRP A 531 -17.71 -13.16 12.16
C TRP A 531 -18.51 -14.24 11.39
N PRO A 532 -18.54 -14.22 10.04
CA PRO A 532 -18.03 -13.18 9.13
C PRO A 532 -18.85 -11.88 9.23
N PHE A 533 -18.15 -10.78 9.54
CA PHE A 533 -18.77 -9.56 10.07
C PHE A 533 -19.62 -8.81 9.04
N PHE A 534 -19.19 -8.77 7.77
CA PHE A 534 -19.91 -8.01 6.74
C PHE A 534 -21.17 -8.74 6.30
N ASP A 535 -21.09 -10.05 6.07
CA ASP A 535 -22.25 -10.83 5.64
C ASP A 535 -23.31 -10.93 6.74
N ASN A 536 -22.90 -11.08 7.99
CA ASN A 536 -23.84 -11.09 9.10
C ASN A 536 -24.47 -9.71 9.34
N LEU A 537 -23.71 -8.62 9.18
CA LEU A 537 -24.29 -7.27 9.20
C LEU A 537 -25.33 -7.09 8.10
N LYS A 538 -25.04 -7.49 6.86
CA LYS A 538 -26.00 -7.41 5.74
C LYS A 538 -27.31 -8.14 6.05
N LYS A 539 -27.24 -9.33 6.65
CA LYS A 539 -28.44 -10.09 7.06
C LYS A 539 -29.27 -9.33 8.10
N GLU A 540 -28.63 -8.76 9.12
CA GLU A 540 -29.33 -7.97 10.15
C GLU A 540 -30.02 -6.72 9.57
N ILE A 541 -29.39 -6.06 8.60
CA ILE A 541 -29.98 -4.90 7.90
C ILE A 541 -31.24 -5.32 7.12
N LEU A 542 -31.18 -6.42 6.38
CA LEU A 542 -32.32 -6.94 5.63
C LEU A 542 -33.49 -7.34 6.54
N ASN A 543 -33.19 -7.97 7.68
CA ASN A 543 -34.19 -8.34 8.68
C ASN A 543 -34.85 -7.11 9.33
N SER A 544 -34.08 -6.05 9.56
CA SER A 544 -34.60 -4.81 10.18
C SER A 544 -35.51 -4.03 9.24
N ASN A 545 -35.30 -4.12 7.92
CA ASN A 545 -36.14 -3.42 6.91
C ASN A 545 -37.45 -4.17 6.57
N THR A 546 -37.65 -5.38 7.12
CA THR A 546 -38.86 -6.19 6.89
C THR A 546 -39.80 -6.22 8.10
N GLN A 547 -39.41 -5.58 9.21
CA GLN A 547 -40.25 -5.31 10.39
C GLN A 547 -40.75 -3.86 10.34
#